data_AF-A0A1V5XTB3-F1
#
_entry.id   AF-A0A1V5XTB3-F1
#
_cell.length_a   1.000
_cell.length_b   1.000
_cell.length_c   1.000
_cell.angle_alpha   90.00
_cell.angle_beta   90.00
_cell.angle_gamma   90.00
#
_symmetry.space_group_name_H-M   'P 1'
#
loop_
_entity.id
_entity.type
_entity.pdbx_description
1 polymer ?
#
loop_
_entity_poly.entity_id
_entity_poly.type
_entity_poly.pdbx_seq_one_letter_code
_entity_poly.pdbx_strand_id
1 'polypeptide(L)'
;MPPTTFATDIRMLLCEHCGAPLEATIQGGSISCGFCNATNIVQPRLDRFESVPSTQLSESERLARLRMQQGPAAPLAPSIAQLVVGATIPDYRMKDAFDTFQATRRELKRSGSVEASERLYVLTHVVVDTLLQNQDTVRIRTVLETALESVVLERHRTCLRAMLARHAIREGDLDSARQWLAGCDPRSDNLGSDSEYRLSQALLATARGDPAAVVSILGRDENDIPIAEALADDAAVLRADAYEQHGDVGTAIRLLFERMGRSGVRGRRRMAEFARIHATMRLVPTSLPQARLRYVHSIESKVLPTLSNSGCLVFIGFLFLGLSSVFVYTAFIESGPTSKVVSSIIVMLVFAASGLGMFFLSAHVFRTRQRLLKALRYGIPAYAQVQTIVSSMVMKSGAQQAVLALQWRTSSGMRQGRVNWSGNTNPPGPGDVLAICYDPEDPKGIVLDPD
;
A
#
# COMPACT_ATOMS: atom_id res chain seq x y z
N MET A 1 12.15 -20.74 -26.83
CA MET A 1 12.60 -19.87 -25.70
C MET A 1 13.04 -20.79 -24.58
N PRO A 2 14.07 -20.45 -23.78
CA PRO A 2 14.41 -21.22 -22.59
C PRO A 2 13.21 -21.27 -21.62
N PRO A 3 13.02 -22.36 -20.86
CA PRO A 3 11.93 -22.43 -19.90
C PRO A 3 12.09 -21.33 -18.84
N THR A 4 10.98 -20.71 -18.47
CA THR A 4 10.96 -19.63 -17.48
C THR A 4 10.88 -20.21 -16.07
N THR A 5 11.17 -19.42 -15.03
CA THR A 5 11.11 -19.85 -13.63
C THR A 5 9.71 -20.37 -13.27
N PHE A 6 8.68 -19.82 -13.92
CA PHE A 6 7.29 -20.15 -13.66
C PHE A 6 6.68 -21.12 -14.68
N ALA A 7 7.51 -21.77 -15.50
CA ALA A 7 7.06 -22.82 -16.40
C ALA A 7 6.34 -23.95 -15.64
N THR A 8 5.32 -24.54 -16.27
CA THR A 8 4.50 -25.61 -15.68
C THR A 8 5.20 -26.97 -15.73
N ASP A 9 6.18 -27.17 -16.59
CA ASP A 9 6.99 -28.39 -16.66
C ASP A 9 8.11 -28.45 -15.61
N ILE A 10 8.48 -27.30 -15.03
CA ILE A 10 9.37 -27.19 -13.87
C ILE A 10 8.56 -27.35 -12.58
N ARG A 11 9.11 -28.02 -11.57
CA ARG A 11 8.54 -28.14 -10.22
C ARG A 11 9.57 -27.73 -9.18
N MET A 12 9.23 -26.76 -8.33
CA MET A 12 10.09 -26.32 -7.24
C MET A 12 9.39 -26.41 -5.90
N LEU A 13 10.02 -27.09 -4.94
CA LEU A 13 9.47 -27.32 -3.60
C LEU A 13 10.49 -26.97 -2.51
N LEU A 14 10.01 -26.59 -1.33
CA LEU A 14 10.86 -26.39 -0.17
C LEU A 14 11.18 -27.75 0.45
N CYS A 15 12.47 -27.98 0.72
CA CYS A 15 12.91 -29.13 1.51
C CYS A 15 12.15 -29.21 2.84
N GLU A 16 11.65 -30.40 3.19
CA GLU A 16 10.88 -30.62 4.43
C GLU A 16 11.71 -30.36 5.71
N HIS A 17 13.04 -30.38 5.61
CA HIS A 17 13.95 -30.20 6.75
C HIS A 17 14.46 -28.76 6.89
N CYS A 18 15.19 -28.24 5.90
CA CYS A 18 15.85 -26.94 6.00
C CYS A 18 15.12 -25.79 5.28
N GLY A 19 14.09 -26.08 4.49
CA GLY A 19 13.38 -25.06 3.70
C GLY A 19 14.17 -24.49 2.52
N ALA A 20 15.29 -25.10 2.12
CA ALA A 20 15.96 -24.73 0.88
C ALA A 20 15.14 -25.17 -0.36
N PRO A 21 15.23 -24.45 -1.49
CA PRO A 21 14.54 -24.82 -2.72
C PRO A 21 15.10 -26.13 -3.31
N LEU A 22 14.20 -26.95 -3.83
CA LEU A 22 14.46 -28.24 -4.49
C LEU A 22 13.77 -28.26 -5.84
N GLU A 23 14.49 -28.59 -6.90
CA GLU A 23 13.91 -28.91 -8.19
C GLU A 23 13.48 -30.37 -8.19
N ALA A 24 12.21 -30.63 -8.51
CA ALA A 24 11.62 -31.95 -8.52
C ALA A 24 11.10 -32.33 -9.90
N THR A 25 10.98 -33.63 -10.15
CA THR A 25 10.29 -34.10 -11.35
C THR A 25 8.77 -34.01 -11.16
N ILE A 26 8.04 -33.83 -12.25
CA ILE A 26 6.56 -33.85 -12.24
C ILE A 26 6.02 -35.19 -11.74
N GLN A 27 6.71 -36.29 -12.05
CA GLN A 27 6.36 -37.65 -11.61
C GLN A 27 6.64 -37.90 -10.12
N GLY A 28 7.28 -36.94 -9.43
CA GLY A 28 7.69 -37.11 -8.04
C GLY A 28 8.96 -37.98 -7.91
N GLY A 29 9.08 -38.68 -6.79
CA GLY A 29 10.22 -39.54 -6.47
C GLY A 29 11.00 -39.10 -5.23
N SER A 30 12.21 -39.64 -5.10
CA SER A 30 13.12 -39.37 -3.99
C SER A 30 14.19 -38.36 -4.44
N ILE A 31 14.35 -37.26 -3.70
CA ILE A 31 15.27 -36.17 -4.05
C ILE A 31 16.10 -35.77 -2.84
N SER A 32 17.42 -35.82 -2.98
CA SER A 32 18.35 -35.36 -1.94
C SER A 32 18.49 -33.83 -1.98
N CYS A 33 18.30 -33.18 -0.84
CA CYS A 33 18.49 -31.75 -0.70
C CYS A 33 19.97 -31.38 -0.76
N GLY A 34 20.38 -30.56 -1.73
CA GLY A 34 21.78 -30.14 -1.87
C GLY A 34 22.33 -29.27 -0.72
N PHE A 35 21.46 -28.80 0.19
CA PHE A 35 21.86 -27.95 1.31
C PHE A 35 22.03 -28.70 2.63
N CYS A 36 21.11 -29.61 2.97
CA CYS A 36 21.14 -30.35 4.23
C CYS A 36 21.27 -31.87 4.06
N ASN A 37 21.40 -32.36 2.82
CA ASN A 37 21.48 -33.78 2.46
C ASN A 37 20.27 -34.64 2.86
N ALA A 38 19.19 -34.04 3.37
CA ALA A 38 17.95 -34.76 3.68
C ALA A 38 17.30 -35.28 2.39
N THR A 39 16.86 -36.53 2.42
CA THR A 39 16.07 -37.14 1.33
C THR A 39 14.60 -36.76 1.47
N ASN A 40 14.03 -36.16 0.43
CA ASN A 40 12.63 -35.73 0.38
C ASN A 40 11.86 -36.69 -0.53
N ILE A 41 10.72 -37.18 -0.05
CA ILE A 41 9.79 -38.00 -0.84
C ILE A 41 8.71 -37.09 -1.40
N VAL A 42 8.75 -36.90 -2.71
CA VAL A 42 7.85 -36.02 -3.45
C VAL A 42 6.81 -36.88 -4.16
N GLN A 43 5.54 -36.63 -3.92
CA GLN A 43 4.45 -37.32 -4.63
C GLN A 43 4.36 -36.82 -6.07
N PRO A 44 3.84 -37.60 -7.04
CA PRO A 44 3.52 -37.07 -8.36
C PRO A 44 2.66 -35.82 -8.25
N ARG A 45 2.91 -34.81 -9.09
CA ARG A 45 2.12 -33.57 -9.05
C ARG A 45 0.67 -33.91 -9.41
N LEU A 46 -0.23 -33.67 -8.46
CA LEU A 46 -1.66 -33.99 -8.60
C LEU A 46 -2.46 -32.93 -9.36
N ASP A 47 -1.82 -31.86 -9.80
CA ASP A 47 -2.49 -30.77 -10.52
C ASP A 47 -3.14 -31.31 -11.79
N ARG A 48 -4.42 -31.60 -11.67
CA ARG A 48 -5.31 -31.67 -12.82
C ARG A 48 -5.49 -30.23 -13.25
N PHE A 49 -4.86 -29.84 -14.35
CA PHE A 49 -5.23 -28.63 -15.11
C PHE A 49 -6.62 -28.79 -15.77
N GLU A 50 -7.43 -29.71 -15.26
CA GLU A 50 -8.80 -29.96 -15.66
C GLU A 50 -9.69 -29.03 -14.83
N SER A 51 -10.68 -28.45 -15.50
CA SER A 51 -11.61 -27.53 -14.86
C SER A 51 -12.32 -28.22 -13.68
N VAL A 52 -12.25 -27.60 -12.51
CA VAL A 52 -13.11 -27.97 -11.37
C VAL A 52 -14.57 -27.76 -11.80
N PRO A 53 -15.49 -28.69 -11.52
CA PRO A 53 -16.90 -28.52 -11.87
C PRO A 53 -17.45 -27.23 -11.26
N SER A 54 -17.94 -26.34 -12.12
CA SER A 54 -18.50 -25.06 -11.70
C SER A 54 -19.78 -25.27 -10.87
N THR A 55 -19.94 -24.45 -9.84
CA THR A 55 -21.19 -24.32 -9.08
C THR A 55 -22.34 -23.99 -10.03
N GLN A 56 -23.48 -24.67 -9.88
CA GLN A 56 -24.67 -24.50 -10.76
C GLN A 56 -25.43 -23.17 -10.54
N LEU A 57 -24.83 -22.17 -9.91
CA LEU A 57 -25.46 -20.88 -9.65
C LEU A 57 -25.59 -20.06 -10.94
N SER A 58 -26.74 -19.41 -11.12
CA SER A 58 -26.89 -18.35 -12.12
C SER A 58 -25.87 -17.24 -11.87
N GLU A 59 -25.43 -16.55 -12.94
CA GLU A 59 -24.41 -15.51 -12.80
C GLU A 59 -24.86 -14.36 -11.89
N SER A 60 -26.13 -13.95 -11.97
CA SER A 60 -26.69 -12.90 -11.11
C SER A 60 -26.68 -13.30 -9.63
N GLU A 61 -27.05 -14.54 -9.31
CA GLU A 61 -27.02 -15.04 -7.94
C GLU A 61 -25.59 -15.14 -7.42
N ARG A 62 -24.67 -15.65 -8.25
CA ARG A 62 -23.25 -15.76 -7.92
C ARG A 62 -22.68 -14.38 -7.58
N LEU A 63 -22.88 -13.37 -8.43
CA LEU A 63 -22.41 -12.00 -8.18
C LEU A 63 -23.05 -11.38 -6.92
N ALA A 64 -24.32 -11.67 -6.63
CA ALA A 64 -24.95 -11.22 -5.39
C ALA A 64 -24.26 -11.84 -4.15
N ARG A 65 -23.92 -13.14 -4.19
CA ARG A 65 -23.16 -13.80 -3.11
C ARG A 65 -21.75 -13.24 -2.94
N LEU A 66 -21.07 -12.90 -4.04
CA LEU A 66 -19.77 -12.25 -3.98
C LEU A 66 -19.85 -10.86 -3.32
N ARG A 67 -20.88 -10.07 -3.62
CA ARG A 67 -21.11 -8.77 -2.96
C ARG A 67 -21.31 -8.91 -1.45
N MET A 68 -22.05 -9.93 -0.99
CA MET A 68 -22.26 -10.18 0.43
C MET A 68 -20.97 -10.53 1.21
N GLN A 69 -19.92 -10.95 0.50
CA GLN A 69 -18.61 -11.25 1.10
C GLN A 69 -17.67 -10.04 1.10
N GLN A 70 -18.06 -8.91 0.50
CA GLN A 70 -17.25 -7.71 0.53
C GLN A 70 -17.15 -7.17 1.95
N GLY A 71 -15.95 -6.78 2.34
CA GLY A 71 -15.65 -6.27 3.66
C GLY A 71 -14.16 -6.00 3.81
N PRO A 72 -13.76 -5.38 4.93
CA PRO A 72 -12.35 -5.25 5.25
C PRO A 72 -11.71 -6.63 5.33
N ALA A 73 -10.43 -6.71 4.95
CA ALA A 73 -9.66 -7.95 5.11
C ALA A 73 -9.69 -8.40 6.57
N ALA A 74 -9.83 -9.71 6.78
CA ALA A 74 -9.74 -10.28 8.12
C ALA A 74 -8.38 -9.94 8.75
N PRO A 75 -8.33 -9.66 10.06
CA PRO A 75 -7.08 -9.43 10.75
C PRO A 75 -6.17 -10.66 10.64
N LEU A 76 -4.86 -10.43 10.58
CA LEU A 76 -3.87 -11.51 10.55
C LEU A 76 -3.95 -12.34 11.83
N ALA A 77 -3.80 -13.66 11.70
CA ALA A 77 -3.65 -14.53 12.85
C ALA A 77 -2.45 -14.07 13.72
N PRO A 78 -2.52 -14.16 15.06
CA PRO A 78 -1.46 -13.65 15.94
C PRO A 78 -0.06 -14.17 15.62
N SER A 79 0.05 -15.43 15.21
CA SER A 79 1.31 -16.07 14.82
C SER A 79 1.96 -15.44 13.57
N ILE A 80 1.16 -14.84 12.69
CA ILE A 80 1.61 -14.11 11.50
C ILE A 80 1.78 -12.62 11.84
N ALA A 81 0.86 -12.03 12.58
CA ALA A 81 0.87 -10.61 12.92
C ALA A 81 2.19 -10.17 13.58
N GLN A 82 2.76 -11.01 14.46
CA GLN A 82 4.06 -10.75 15.11
C GLN A 82 5.27 -10.76 14.17
N LEU A 83 5.13 -11.33 12.97
CA LEU A 83 6.20 -11.42 11.96
C LEU A 83 6.22 -10.20 11.03
N VAL A 84 5.11 -9.46 10.95
CA VAL A 84 4.89 -8.40 9.97
C VAL A 84 5.10 -7.03 10.60
N VAL A 85 5.81 -6.17 9.89
CA VAL A 85 5.86 -4.73 10.18
C VAL A 85 5.22 -4.02 9.01
N GLY A 86 4.00 -3.54 9.21
CA GLY A 86 3.20 -2.95 8.13
C GLY A 86 2.61 -4.02 7.21
N ALA A 87 3.13 -4.09 5.99
CA ALA A 87 2.67 -5.04 4.96
C ALA A 87 3.76 -6.05 4.54
N THR A 88 4.90 -6.07 5.23
CA THR A 88 6.07 -6.88 4.85
C THR A 88 6.71 -7.53 6.07
N ILE A 89 7.43 -8.63 5.85
CA ILE A 89 8.30 -9.24 6.85
C ILE A 89 9.67 -8.55 6.76
N PRO A 90 10.20 -7.94 7.83
CA PRO A 90 11.55 -7.39 7.77
C PRO A 90 12.59 -8.53 7.67
N ASP A 91 13.72 -8.27 7.00
CA ASP A 91 14.73 -9.32 6.69
C ASP A 91 15.15 -10.16 7.90
N TYR A 92 15.32 -9.53 9.07
CA TYR A 92 15.73 -10.22 10.30
C TYR A 92 14.67 -11.18 10.87
N ARG A 93 13.41 -11.08 10.42
CA ARG A 93 12.30 -12.00 10.75
C ARG A 93 12.04 -13.03 9.66
N MET A 94 12.73 -12.96 8.53
CA MET A 94 12.49 -13.87 7.41
C MET A 94 12.72 -15.32 7.82
N LYS A 95 13.76 -15.59 8.65
CA LYS A 95 13.99 -16.93 9.19
C LYS A 95 12.80 -17.42 10.04
N ASP A 96 12.32 -16.60 10.97
CA ASP A 96 11.17 -16.92 11.82
C ASP A 96 9.91 -17.21 10.99
N ALA A 97 9.71 -16.47 9.90
CA ALA A 97 8.61 -16.69 8.97
C ALA A 97 8.71 -18.05 8.25
N PHE A 98 9.89 -18.42 7.77
CA PHE A 98 10.11 -19.76 7.17
C PHE A 98 9.97 -20.89 8.20
N ASP A 99 10.45 -20.70 9.43
CA ASP A 99 10.27 -21.69 10.50
C ASP A 99 8.76 -21.88 10.79
N THR A 100 7.99 -20.79 10.85
CA THR A 100 6.52 -20.80 11.03
C THR A 100 5.81 -21.46 9.86
N PHE A 101 6.28 -21.19 8.63
CA PHE A 101 5.76 -21.81 7.41
C PHE A 101 5.93 -23.34 7.44
N GLN A 102 7.14 -23.81 7.76
CA GLN A 102 7.44 -25.24 7.85
C GLN A 102 6.73 -25.94 9.02
N ALA A 103 6.56 -25.26 10.15
CA ALA A 103 5.75 -25.77 11.25
C ALA A 103 4.28 -25.96 10.82
N THR A 104 3.70 -24.97 10.13
CA THR A 104 2.32 -25.01 9.65
C THR A 104 2.11 -26.11 8.59
N ARG A 105 3.07 -26.31 7.69
CA ARG A 105 3.05 -27.44 6.74
C ARG A 105 3.05 -28.79 7.43
N ARG A 106 3.91 -28.98 8.44
CA ARG A 106 3.97 -30.22 9.21
C ARG A 106 2.69 -30.46 10.01
N GLU A 107 2.05 -29.41 10.51
CA GLU A 107 0.73 -29.48 11.12
C GLU A 107 -0.32 -29.96 10.11
N LEU A 108 -0.40 -29.32 8.94
CA LEU A 108 -1.31 -29.69 7.85
C LEU A 108 -1.16 -31.15 7.41
N LYS A 109 0.08 -31.61 7.20
CA LYS A 109 0.37 -33.00 6.80
C LYS A 109 -0.13 -34.01 7.85
N ARG A 110 -0.18 -33.63 9.13
CA ARG A 110 -0.61 -34.49 10.23
C ARG A 110 -2.12 -34.46 10.47
N SER A 111 -2.74 -33.28 10.38
CA SER A 111 -4.13 -33.07 10.82
C SER A 111 -5.12 -32.77 9.71
N GLY A 112 -4.66 -32.31 8.53
CA GLY A 112 -5.54 -31.75 7.51
C GLY A 112 -6.31 -30.50 7.96
N SER A 113 -5.83 -29.81 9.01
CA SER A 113 -6.55 -28.68 9.63
C SER A 113 -6.85 -27.55 8.63
N VAL A 114 -8.13 -27.16 8.55
CA VAL A 114 -8.59 -26.03 7.74
C VAL A 114 -7.96 -24.71 8.22
N GLU A 115 -7.82 -24.52 9.53
CA GLU A 115 -7.21 -23.33 10.13
C GLU A 115 -5.72 -23.24 9.81
N ALA A 116 -5.01 -24.37 9.83
CA ALA A 116 -3.61 -24.42 9.41
C ALA A 116 -3.48 -24.12 7.90
N SER A 117 -4.47 -24.50 7.10
CA SER A 117 -4.49 -24.21 5.67
C SER A 117 -4.68 -22.73 5.38
N GLU A 118 -5.58 -22.06 6.12
CA GLU A 118 -5.76 -20.61 6.06
C GLU A 118 -4.49 -19.89 6.49
N ARG A 119 -3.89 -20.31 7.62
CA ARG A 119 -2.64 -19.75 8.13
C ARG A 119 -1.50 -19.88 7.10
N LEU A 120 -1.36 -21.05 6.46
CA LEU A 120 -0.33 -21.27 5.44
C LEU A 120 -0.57 -20.38 4.22
N TYR A 121 -1.81 -20.26 3.76
CA TYR A 121 -2.18 -19.39 2.64
C TYR A 121 -1.84 -17.92 2.92
N VAL A 122 -2.30 -17.38 4.06
CA VAL A 122 -2.01 -15.98 4.44
C VAL A 122 -0.51 -15.75 4.61
N LEU A 123 0.21 -16.67 5.27
CA LEU A 123 1.67 -16.55 5.43
C LEU A 123 2.39 -16.59 4.08
N THR A 124 1.90 -17.38 3.11
CA THR A 124 2.44 -17.45 1.75
C THR A 124 2.37 -16.08 1.07
N HIS A 125 1.24 -15.39 1.14
CA HIS A 125 1.10 -14.05 0.55
C HIS A 125 2.12 -13.07 1.12
N VAL A 126 2.24 -12.99 2.44
CA VAL A 126 3.15 -12.05 3.10
C VAL A 126 4.62 -12.36 2.77
N VAL A 127 5.00 -13.64 2.76
CA VAL A 127 6.36 -14.08 2.38
C VAL A 127 6.65 -13.73 0.93
N VAL A 128 5.72 -14.02 0.01
CA VAL A 128 5.88 -13.72 -1.43
C VAL A 128 5.98 -12.22 -1.68
N ASP A 129 5.13 -11.40 -1.07
CA ASP A 129 5.19 -9.93 -1.18
C ASP A 129 6.54 -9.37 -0.71
N THR A 130 7.14 -9.99 0.31
CA THR A 130 8.47 -9.60 0.79
C THR A 130 9.57 -10.06 -0.18
N LEU A 131 9.54 -11.32 -0.64
CA LEU A 131 10.51 -11.84 -1.61
C LEU A 131 10.45 -11.10 -2.95
N LEU A 132 9.28 -10.58 -3.32
CA LEU A 132 9.06 -9.78 -4.51
C LEU A 132 9.89 -8.48 -4.49
N GLN A 133 10.05 -7.87 -3.32
CA GLN A 133 10.89 -6.68 -3.15
C GLN A 133 12.38 -7.01 -3.36
N ASN A 134 12.78 -8.22 -3.00
CA ASN A 134 14.15 -8.74 -3.17
C ASN A 134 14.39 -9.39 -4.53
N GLN A 135 13.37 -9.47 -5.40
CA GLN A 135 13.42 -10.08 -6.73
C GLN A 135 13.87 -11.56 -6.75
N ASP A 136 13.66 -12.30 -5.66
CA ASP A 136 14.04 -13.72 -5.56
C ASP A 136 12.96 -14.63 -6.18
N THR A 137 12.95 -14.69 -7.52
CA THR A 137 11.93 -15.43 -8.30
C THR A 137 11.92 -16.92 -8.00
N VAL A 138 13.09 -17.52 -7.78
CA VAL A 138 13.23 -18.95 -7.44
C VAL A 138 12.55 -19.24 -6.10
N ARG A 139 12.81 -18.44 -5.06
CA ARG A 139 12.12 -18.63 -3.77
C ARG A 139 10.63 -18.33 -3.86
N ILE A 140 10.21 -17.32 -4.61
CA ILE A 140 8.78 -17.03 -4.83
C ILE A 140 8.09 -18.26 -5.41
N ARG A 141 8.63 -18.81 -6.51
CA ARG A 141 8.09 -20.01 -7.15
C ARG A 141 8.03 -21.19 -6.17
N THR A 142 9.15 -21.43 -5.47
CA THR A 142 9.26 -22.53 -4.51
C THR A 142 8.23 -22.42 -3.38
N VAL A 143 8.04 -21.24 -2.79
CA VAL A 143 7.07 -21.02 -1.69
C VAL A 143 5.65 -21.20 -2.19
N LEU A 144 5.28 -20.58 -3.32
CA LEU A 144 3.94 -20.68 -3.90
C LEU A 144 3.56 -22.12 -4.22
N GLU A 145 4.44 -22.84 -4.91
CA GLU A 145 4.17 -24.21 -5.33
C GLU A 145 4.17 -25.18 -4.14
N THR A 146 5.06 -24.98 -3.17
CA THR A 146 5.02 -25.75 -1.92
C THR A 146 3.70 -25.54 -1.17
N ALA A 147 3.22 -24.29 -1.09
CA ALA A 147 1.94 -24.00 -0.45
C ALA A 147 0.79 -24.63 -1.22
N LEU A 148 0.80 -24.56 -2.56
CA LEU A 148 -0.23 -25.13 -3.44
C LEU A 148 -0.43 -26.63 -3.18
N GLU A 149 0.68 -27.38 -3.03
CA GLU A 149 0.62 -28.82 -2.74
C GLU A 149 0.22 -29.13 -1.29
N SER A 150 0.38 -28.18 -0.37
CA SER A 150 0.16 -28.39 1.06
C SER A 150 -1.25 -27.99 1.52
N VAL A 151 -1.88 -27.00 0.88
CA VAL A 151 -3.20 -26.51 1.28
C VAL A 151 -4.31 -27.51 0.95
N VAL A 152 -5.31 -27.59 1.83
CA VAL A 152 -6.42 -28.55 1.73
C VAL A 152 -7.67 -27.95 1.09
N LEU A 153 -7.80 -26.62 1.11
CA LEU A 153 -8.97 -25.90 0.61
C LEU A 153 -8.77 -25.49 -0.84
N GLU A 154 -9.72 -25.85 -1.71
CA GLU A 154 -9.63 -25.57 -3.15
C GLU A 154 -9.59 -24.06 -3.47
N ARG A 155 -10.27 -23.24 -2.65
CA ARG A 155 -10.20 -21.77 -2.77
C ARG A 155 -8.76 -21.25 -2.68
N HIS A 156 -7.94 -21.80 -1.78
CA HIS A 156 -6.54 -21.39 -1.63
C HIS A 156 -5.68 -21.90 -2.78
N ARG A 157 -5.95 -23.10 -3.30
CA ARG A 157 -5.26 -23.61 -4.49
C ARG A 157 -5.51 -22.72 -5.69
N THR A 158 -6.76 -22.30 -5.91
CA THR A 158 -7.13 -21.35 -6.97
C THR A 158 -6.35 -20.04 -6.84
N CYS A 159 -6.30 -19.45 -5.64
CA CYS A 159 -5.54 -18.23 -5.40
C CYS A 159 -4.04 -18.41 -5.69
N LEU A 160 -3.44 -19.51 -5.22
CA LEU A 160 -2.01 -19.79 -5.41
C LEU A 160 -1.66 -20.05 -6.89
N ARG A 161 -2.52 -20.75 -7.64
CA ARG A 161 -2.39 -20.92 -9.10
C ARG A 161 -2.48 -19.58 -9.83
N ALA A 162 -3.42 -18.73 -9.43
CA ALA A 162 -3.57 -17.38 -9.98
C ALA A 162 -2.31 -16.53 -9.71
N MET A 163 -1.70 -16.61 -8.52
CA MET A 163 -0.42 -15.96 -8.23
C MET A 163 0.72 -16.49 -9.11
N LEU A 164 0.84 -17.81 -9.27
CA LEU A 164 1.83 -18.44 -10.17
C LEU A 164 1.66 -17.94 -11.61
N ALA A 165 0.41 -17.82 -12.08
CA ALA A 165 0.11 -17.28 -13.40
C ALA A 165 0.56 -15.83 -13.56
N ARG A 166 0.33 -14.95 -12.57
CA ARG A 166 0.81 -13.55 -12.62
C ARG A 166 2.32 -13.44 -12.69
N HIS A 167 3.04 -14.33 -12.00
CA HIS A 167 4.50 -14.37 -12.09
C HIS A 167 4.99 -14.89 -13.45
N ALA A 168 4.32 -15.89 -14.05
CA ALA A 168 4.59 -16.33 -15.41
C ALA A 168 4.33 -15.21 -16.44
N ILE A 169 3.23 -14.46 -16.31
CA ILE A 169 2.93 -13.29 -17.17
C ILE A 169 4.05 -12.24 -17.06
N ARG A 170 4.56 -11.99 -15.86
CA ARG A 170 5.66 -11.05 -15.64
C ARG A 170 6.96 -11.48 -16.33
N GLU A 171 7.22 -12.78 -16.43
CA GLU A 171 8.36 -13.34 -17.18
C GLU A 171 8.10 -13.45 -18.69
N GLY A 172 6.90 -13.04 -19.16
CA GLY A 172 6.49 -13.14 -20.56
C GLY A 172 6.02 -14.53 -20.99
N ASP A 173 5.90 -15.47 -20.06
CA ASP A 173 5.46 -16.85 -20.32
C ASP A 173 3.94 -16.97 -20.26
N LEU A 174 3.29 -16.50 -21.34
CA LEU A 174 1.83 -16.44 -21.44
C LEU A 174 1.19 -17.83 -21.58
N ASP A 175 1.96 -18.83 -22.02
CA ASP A 175 1.49 -20.21 -22.14
C ASP A 175 1.44 -20.90 -20.78
N SER A 176 2.51 -20.80 -19.99
CA SER A 176 2.50 -21.32 -18.62
C SER A 176 1.47 -20.59 -17.77
N ALA A 177 1.30 -19.27 -17.93
CA ALA A 177 0.25 -18.51 -17.27
C ALA A 177 -1.15 -19.06 -17.56
N ARG A 178 -1.45 -19.32 -18.85
CA ARG A 178 -2.73 -19.92 -19.27
C ARG A 178 -2.93 -21.31 -18.67
N GLN A 179 -1.87 -22.12 -18.63
CA GLN A 179 -1.95 -23.46 -18.04
C GLN A 179 -2.22 -23.40 -16.54
N TRP A 180 -1.53 -22.53 -15.78
CA TRP A 180 -1.82 -22.31 -14.36
C TRP A 180 -3.29 -21.91 -14.12
N LEU A 181 -3.83 -21.01 -14.95
CA LEU A 181 -5.22 -20.56 -14.85
C LEU A 181 -6.25 -21.61 -15.29
N ALA A 182 -5.87 -22.60 -16.08
CA ALA A 182 -6.76 -23.69 -16.49
C ALA A 182 -7.19 -24.57 -15.30
N GLY A 183 -6.36 -24.65 -14.25
CA GLY A 183 -6.68 -25.35 -13.00
C GLY A 183 -7.46 -24.51 -11.97
N CYS A 184 -7.92 -23.31 -12.32
CA CYS A 184 -8.74 -22.47 -11.47
C CYS A 184 -10.23 -22.63 -11.81
N ASP A 185 -11.12 -22.47 -10.82
CA ASP A 185 -12.56 -22.37 -11.06
C ASP A 185 -12.92 -20.96 -11.58
N PRO A 186 -13.35 -20.79 -12.85
CA PRO A 186 -13.69 -19.49 -13.41
C PRO A 186 -14.99 -18.90 -12.85
N ARG A 187 -15.77 -19.70 -12.11
CA ARG A 187 -17.10 -19.34 -11.58
C ARG A 187 -17.20 -19.59 -10.07
N SER A 188 -16.09 -19.40 -9.35
CA SER A 188 -16.09 -19.51 -7.90
C SER A 188 -17.13 -18.57 -7.27
N ASP A 189 -17.81 -19.05 -6.22
CA ASP A 189 -18.69 -18.24 -5.38
C ASP A 189 -17.97 -17.72 -4.13
N ASN A 190 -16.65 -17.95 -4.03
CA ASN A 190 -15.77 -17.34 -3.02
C ASN A 190 -15.13 -16.06 -3.58
N LEU A 191 -15.30 -14.93 -2.89
CA LEU A 191 -14.81 -13.63 -3.36
C LEU A 191 -13.29 -13.59 -3.55
N GLY A 192 -12.52 -14.20 -2.64
CA GLY A 192 -11.06 -14.25 -2.75
C GLY A 192 -10.60 -14.97 -4.01
N SER A 193 -11.09 -16.19 -4.23
CA SER A 193 -10.73 -17.00 -5.39
C SER A 193 -11.23 -16.42 -6.72
N ASP A 194 -12.47 -15.93 -6.78
CA ASP A 194 -12.99 -15.27 -8.00
C ASP A 194 -12.16 -14.02 -8.35
N SER A 195 -11.83 -13.20 -7.35
CA SER A 195 -11.03 -11.98 -7.56
C SER A 195 -9.60 -12.29 -8.03
N GLU A 196 -8.95 -13.28 -7.42
CA GLU A 196 -7.60 -13.72 -7.82
C GLU A 196 -7.59 -14.25 -9.26
N TYR A 197 -8.59 -15.07 -9.63
CA TYR A 197 -8.74 -15.57 -10.99
C TYR A 197 -8.97 -14.43 -11.99
N ARG A 198 -9.93 -13.54 -11.72
CA ARG A 198 -10.27 -12.41 -12.60
C ARG A 198 -9.11 -11.46 -12.78
N LEU A 199 -8.43 -11.07 -11.71
CA LEU A 199 -7.26 -10.19 -11.79
C LEU A 199 -6.16 -10.82 -12.67
N SER A 200 -5.92 -12.13 -12.52
CA SER A 200 -4.89 -12.83 -13.28
C SER A 200 -5.27 -13.01 -14.75
N GLN A 201 -6.54 -13.28 -15.04
CA GLN A 201 -7.06 -13.32 -16.41
C GLN A 201 -7.03 -11.95 -17.08
N ALA A 202 -7.38 -10.89 -16.35
CA ALA A 202 -7.28 -9.51 -16.83
C ALA A 202 -5.82 -9.16 -17.13
N LEU A 203 -4.88 -9.51 -16.25
CA LEU A 203 -3.46 -9.30 -16.48
C LEU A 203 -2.95 -10.06 -17.72
N LEU A 204 -3.42 -11.30 -17.92
CA LEU A 204 -3.10 -12.09 -19.12
C LEU A 204 -3.65 -11.43 -20.39
N ALA A 205 -4.88 -10.92 -20.35
CA ALA A 205 -5.48 -10.18 -21.46
C ALA A 205 -4.72 -8.88 -21.77
N THR A 206 -4.32 -8.12 -20.74
CA THR A 206 -3.45 -6.95 -20.89
C THR A 206 -2.12 -7.31 -21.55
N ALA A 207 -1.46 -8.38 -21.12
CA ALA A 207 -0.21 -8.85 -21.71
C ALA A 207 -0.35 -9.29 -23.18
N ARG A 208 -1.56 -9.67 -23.61
CA ARG A 208 -1.89 -10.01 -25.00
C ARG A 208 -2.35 -8.81 -25.84
N GLY A 209 -2.49 -7.63 -25.24
CA GLY A 209 -3.03 -6.45 -25.92
C GLY A 209 -4.52 -6.57 -26.23
N ASP A 210 -5.30 -7.23 -25.37
CA ASP A 210 -6.76 -7.37 -25.51
C ASP A 210 -7.49 -6.55 -24.42
N PRO A 211 -7.62 -5.22 -24.58
CA PRO A 211 -8.29 -4.37 -23.61
C PRO A 211 -9.79 -4.65 -23.49
N ALA A 212 -10.43 -5.15 -24.56
CA ALA A 212 -11.85 -5.50 -24.53
C ALA A 212 -12.12 -6.68 -23.57
N ALA A 213 -11.25 -7.69 -23.59
CA ALA A 213 -11.33 -8.80 -22.63
C ALA A 213 -11.13 -8.32 -21.19
N VAL A 214 -10.21 -7.39 -20.93
CA VAL A 214 -10.02 -6.82 -19.57
C VAL A 214 -11.32 -6.20 -19.03
N VAL A 215 -11.99 -5.38 -19.85
CA VAL A 215 -13.28 -4.76 -19.47
C VAL A 215 -14.37 -5.82 -19.29
N SER A 216 -14.40 -6.87 -20.10
CA SER A 216 -15.35 -7.98 -19.92
C SER A 216 -15.10 -8.78 -18.63
N ILE A 217 -13.84 -8.91 -18.20
CA ILE A 217 -13.45 -9.70 -17.02
C ILE A 217 -13.66 -8.92 -15.72
N LEU A 218 -13.33 -7.63 -15.71
CA LEU A 218 -13.38 -6.77 -14.53
C LEU A 218 -14.64 -5.90 -14.49
N GLY A 219 -15.39 -5.78 -15.57
CA GLY A 219 -16.49 -4.82 -15.68
C GLY A 219 -16.00 -3.43 -16.05
N ARG A 220 -16.94 -2.56 -16.44
CA ARG A 220 -16.67 -1.16 -16.86
C ARG A 220 -16.34 -0.27 -15.68
N ASP A 221 -16.88 -0.62 -14.53
CA ASP A 221 -16.82 0.13 -13.28
C ASP A 221 -16.47 -0.83 -12.12
N GLU A 222 -16.10 -0.28 -10.97
CA GLU A 222 -15.78 -1.08 -9.77
C GLU A 222 -16.99 -1.82 -9.16
N ASN A 223 -18.22 -1.37 -9.45
CA ASN A 223 -19.46 -1.91 -8.89
C ASN A 223 -20.06 -3.04 -9.73
N ASP A 224 -19.62 -3.16 -10.99
CA ASP A 224 -20.14 -4.15 -11.94
C ASP A 224 -19.81 -5.57 -11.48
N ILE A 225 -18.53 -5.79 -11.13
CA ILE A 225 -17.99 -7.08 -10.73
C ILE A 225 -17.32 -6.91 -9.36
N PRO A 226 -17.79 -7.63 -8.32
CA PRO A 226 -17.20 -7.54 -6.99
C PRO A 226 -15.77 -8.06 -7.00
N ILE A 227 -14.83 -7.24 -6.53
CA ILE A 227 -13.42 -7.60 -6.33
C ILE A 227 -13.09 -7.46 -4.85
N ALA A 228 -12.33 -8.42 -4.31
CA ALA A 228 -11.80 -8.39 -2.97
C ALA A 228 -10.97 -7.11 -2.76
N GLU A 229 -11.16 -6.43 -1.63
CA GLU A 229 -10.54 -5.12 -1.37
C GLU A 229 -9.01 -5.16 -1.49
N ALA A 230 -8.37 -6.27 -1.12
CA ALA A 230 -6.93 -6.48 -1.24
C ALA A 230 -6.39 -6.40 -2.69
N LEU A 231 -7.26 -6.60 -3.70
CA LEU A 231 -6.92 -6.63 -5.12
C LEU A 231 -7.56 -5.48 -5.90
N ALA A 232 -8.37 -4.63 -5.24
CA ALA A 232 -9.15 -3.61 -5.92
C ALA A 232 -8.27 -2.48 -6.51
N ASP A 233 -7.12 -2.18 -5.89
CA ASP A 233 -6.14 -1.25 -6.45
C ASP A 233 -5.52 -1.78 -7.76
N ASP A 234 -5.11 -3.05 -7.76
CA ASP A 234 -4.50 -3.70 -8.92
C ASP A 234 -5.52 -3.82 -10.07
N ALA A 235 -6.78 -4.16 -9.75
CA ALA A 235 -7.88 -4.21 -10.71
C ALA A 235 -8.23 -2.84 -11.29
N ALA A 236 -8.16 -1.77 -10.49
CA ALA A 236 -8.37 -0.40 -10.96
C ALA A 236 -7.31 0.02 -11.98
N VAL A 237 -6.04 -0.38 -11.78
CA VAL A 237 -4.96 -0.13 -12.75
C VAL A 237 -5.23 -0.84 -14.07
N LEU A 238 -5.55 -2.13 -14.05
CA LEU A 238 -5.81 -2.89 -15.28
C LEU A 238 -7.04 -2.37 -16.03
N ARG A 239 -8.11 -2.00 -15.31
CA ARG A 239 -9.30 -1.42 -15.93
C ARG A 239 -9.00 -0.06 -16.58
N ALA A 240 -8.27 0.80 -15.88
CA ALA A 240 -7.85 2.10 -16.42
C ALA A 240 -6.91 1.93 -17.62
N ASP A 241 -6.02 0.94 -17.59
CA ASP A 241 -5.13 0.62 -18.72
C ASP A 241 -5.94 0.24 -19.95
N ALA A 242 -6.96 -0.60 -19.81
CA ALA A 242 -7.84 -0.97 -20.92
C ALA A 242 -8.56 0.23 -21.54
N TYR A 243 -9.04 1.18 -20.74
CA TYR A 243 -9.64 2.43 -21.25
C TYR A 243 -8.61 3.32 -21.95
N GLU A 244 -7.39 3.45 -21.40
CA GLU A 244 -6.31 4.22 -22.03
C GLU A 244 -5.91 3.61 -23.38
N GLN A 245 -5.81 2.28 -23.49
CA GLN A 245 -5.55 1.59 -24.75
C GLN A 245 -6.67 1.78 -25.79
N HIS A 246 -7.91 1.97 -25.35
CA HIS A 246 -9.03 2.35 -26.21
C HIS A 246 -9.09 3.85 -26.56
N GLY A 247 -8.17 4.67 -26.05
CA GLY A 247 -8.14 6.11 -26.26
C GLY A 247 -9.04 6.91 -25.32
N ASP A 248 -9.76 6.27 -24.40
CA ASP A 248 -10.57 6.94 -23.37
C ASP A 248 -9.74 7.24 -22.12
N VAL A 249 -8.78 8.14 -22.29
CA VAL A 249 -7.89 8.62 -21.21
C VAL A 249 -8.70 9.30 -20.08
N GLY A 250 -9.84 9.92 -20.42
CA GLY A 250 -10.71 10.60 -19.45
C GLY A 250 -11.28 9.63 -18.43
N THR A 251 -11.86 8.52 -18.89
CA THR A 251 -12.40 7.46 -18.02
C THR A 251 -11.31 6.79 -17.21
N ALA A 252 -10.15 6.51 -17.82
CA ALA A 252 -9.00 5.94 -17.11
C ALA A 252 -8.53 6.81 -15.93
N ILE A 253 -8.38 8.12 -16.13
CA ILE A 253 -8.02 9.08 -15.06
C ILE A 253 -9.09 9.10 -13.96
N ARG A 254 -10.37 9.12 -14.34
CA ARG A 254 -11.48 9.17 -13.38
C ARG A 254 -11.47 7.95 -12.47
N LEU A 255 -11.36 6.74 -13.02
CA LEU A 255 -11.32 5.49 -12.25
C LEU A 255 -10.17 5.45 -11.25
N LEU A 256 -8.96 5.83 -11.68
CA LEU A 256 -7.79 5.89 -10.80
C LEU A 256 -7.94 6.96 -9.70
N PHE A 257 -8.47 8.13 -10.05
CA PHE A 257 -8.70 9.22 -9.09
C PHE A 257 -9.73 8.82 -8.02
N GLU A 258 -10.87 8.26 -8.42
CA GLU A 258 -11.91 7.76 -7.52
C GLU A 258 -11.34 6.69 -6.58
N ARG A 259 -10.58 5.73 -7.12
CA ARG A 259 -9.94 4.69 -6.31
C ARG A 259 -8.94 5.27 -5.31
N MET A 260 -8.06 6.20 -5.74
CA MET A 260 -7.14 6.91 -4.83
C MET A 260 -7.89 7.62 -3.70
N GLY A 261 -9.06 8.21 -4.00
CA GLY A 261 -9.91 8.85 -3.01
C GLY A 261 -10.46 7.91 -1.93
N ARG A 262 -10.63 6.63 -2.24
CA ARG A 262 -11.12 5.61 -1.29
C ARG A 262 -10.01 4.90 -0.54
N SER A 263 -8.93 4.57 -1.24
CA SER A 263 -7.79 3.82 -0.71
C SER A 263 -6.72 4.68 -0.04
N GLY A 264 -6.89 6.00 -0.16
CA GLY A 264 -5.97 7.02 0.34
C GLY A 264 -4.53 6.86 -0.15
N VAL A 265 -3.56 7.10 0.74
CA VAL A 265 -2.13 7.09 0.39
C VAL A 265 -1.65 5.68 0.07
N ARG A 266 -2.14 4.69 0.81
CA ARG A 266 -1.78 3.28 0.65
C ARG A 266 -2.12 2.77 -0.75
N GLY A 267 -3.36 2.94 -1.21
CA GLY A 267 -3.74 2.41 -2.52
C GLY A 267 -3.11 3.18 -3.68
N ARG A 268 -2.87 4.49 -3.54
CA ARG A 268 -2.05 5.24 -4.51
C ARG A 268 -0.67 4.61 -4.69
N ARG A 269 -0.01 4.23 -3.60
CA ARG A 269 1.30 3.55 -3.66
C ARG A 269 1.15 2.16 -4.27
N ARG A 270 0.13 1.39 -3.87
CA ARG A 270 -0.12 0.05 -4.42
C ARG A 270 -0.31 0.09 -5.93
N MET A 271 -1.12 1.02 -6.45
CA MET A 271 -1.32 1.20 -7.89
C MET A 271 -0.02 1.53 -8.63
N ALA A 272 0.79 2.45 -8.10
CA ALA A 272 2.10 2.79 -8.69
C ALA A 272 3.08 1.62 -8.65
N GLU A 273 3.10 0.88 -7.55
CA GLU A 273 3.94 -0.30 -7.38
C GLU A 273 3.53 -1.43 -8.33
N PHE A 274 2.22 -1.66 -8.50
CA PHE A 274 1.70 -2.64 -9.45
C PHE A 274 2.12 -2.30 -10.89
N ALA A 275 1.95 -1.04 -11.31
CA ALA A 275 2.43 -0.57 -12.62
C ALA A 275 3.95 -0.74 -12.79
N ARG A 276 4.73 -0.53 -11.72
CA ARG A 276 6.20 -0.72 -11.71
C ARG A 276 6.61 -2.19 -11.82
N ILE A 277 5.96 -3.09 -11.08
CA ILE A 277 6.23 -4.54 -11.12
C ILE A 277 5.96 -5.11 -12.52
N HIS A 278 4.99 -4.53 -13.24
CA HIS A 278 4.60 -4.90 -14.59
C HIS A 278 5.11 -3.90 -15.65
N ALA A 279 6.27 -3.27 -15.44
CA ALA A 279 6.80 -2.22 -16.30
C ALA A 279 6.94 -2.62 -17.79
N THR A 280 7.14 -3.90 -18.09
CA THR A 280 7.22 -4.43 -19.47
C THR A 280 5.91 -4.26 -20.24
N MET A 281 4.76 -4.24 -19.55
CA MET A 281 3.45 -4.00 -20.15
C MET A 281 3.13 -2.51 -20.30
N ARG A 282 3.95 -1.62 -19.73
CA ARG A 282 3.75 -0.15 -19.74
C ARG A 282 2.34 0.26 -19.31
N LEU A 283 1.87 -0.23 -18.16
CA LEU A 283 0.52 0.04 -17.66
C LEU A 283 0.28 1.53 -17.40
N VAL A 284 -0.86 2.06 -17.88
CA VAL A 284 -1.39 3.43 -17.62
C VAL A 284 -0.34 4.55 -17.66
N PRO A 285 0.47 4.66 -18.75
CA PRO A 285 1.61 5.58 -18.80
C PRO A 285 1.17 7.04 -18.73
N THR A 286 -0.05 7.36 -19.18
CA THR A 286 -0.60 8.72 -19.18
C THR A 286 -1.55 8.93 -18.00
N SER A 287 -2.49 8.00 -17.79
CA SER A 287 -3.62 8.22 -16.88
C SER A 287 -3.20 8.21 -15.41
N LEU A 288 -2.26 7.35 -15.01
CA LEU A 288 -1.85 7.23 -13.61
C LEU A 288 -1.11 8.47 -13.08
N PRO A 289 -0.11 9.04 -13.78
CA PRO A 289 0.48 10.31 -13.38
C PRO A 289 -0.54 11.45 -13.29
N GLN A 290 -1.48 11.53 -14.24
CA GLN A 290 -2.50 12.59 -14.24
C GLN A 290 -3.52 12.43 -13.12
N ALA A 291 -4.00 11.22 -12.87
CA ALA A 291 -4.89 10.91 -11.74
C ALA A 291 -4.23 11.27 -10.40
N ARG A 292 -2.93 10.95 -10.24
CA ARG A 292 -2.15 11.33 -9.05
C ARG A 292 -2.05 12.84 -8.88
N LEU A 293 -1.79 13.60 -9.95
CA LEU A 293 -1.74 15.07 -9.90
C LEU A 293 -3.10 15.66 -9.50
N ARG A 294 -4.20 15.17 -10.10
CA ARG A 294 -5.56 15.59 -9.73
C ARG A 294 -5.89 15.27 -8.28
N TYR A 295 -5.51 14.08 -7.81
CA TYR A 295 -5.71 13.66 -6.43
C TYR A 295 -4.99 14.57 -5.43
N VAL A 296 -3.70 14.84 -5.68
CA VAL A 296 -2.91 15.80 -4.88
C VAL A 296 -3.57 17.19 -4.87
N HIS A 297 -3.99 17.68 -6.04
CA HIS A 297 -4.65 18.98 -6.13
C HIS A 297 -5.97 19.02 -5.36
N SER A 298 -6.73 17.92 -5.35
CA SER A 298 -7.99 17.80 -4.60
C SER A 298 -7.79 17.77 -3.09
N ILE A 299 -6.70 17.16 -2.61
CA ILE A 299 -6.30 17.23 -1.20
C ILE A 299 -5.90 18.66 -0.85
N GLU A 300 -5.09 19.29 -1.71
CA GLU A 300 -4.68 20.67 -1.53
C GLU A 300 -5.87 21.61 -1.42
N SER A 301 -6.83 21.53 -2.35
CA SER A 301 -8.02 22.38 -2.31
C SER A 301 -8.91 22.14 -1.08
N LYS A 302 -8.84 20.97 -0.43
CA LYS A 302 -9.56 20.69 0.83
C LYS A 302 -8.80 21.18 2.06
N VAL A 303 -7.47 21.15 2.03
CA VAL A 303 -6.59 21.57 3.14
C VAL A 303 -6.32 23.08 3.12
N LEU A 304 -6.37 23.72 1.94
CA LEU A 304 -6.12 25.15 1.78
C LEU A 304 -7.17 26.06 2.46
N PRO A 305 -8.49 25.84 2.36
CA PRO A 305 -9.50 26.74 2.91
C PRO A 305 -9.45 26.82 4.44
N THR A 306 -9.17 25.70 5.11
CA THR A 306 -8.95 25.65 6.56
C THR A 306 -7.70 26.43 7.01
N LEU A 307 -6.79 26.74 6.08
CA LEU A 307 -5.53 27.47 6.33
C LEU A 307 -5.44 28.81 5.59
N SER A 308 -6.46 29.20 4.79
CA SER A 308 -6.49 30.44 4.00
C SER A 308 -6.43 31.68 4.88
N ASN A 309 -6.87 31.59 6.14
CA ASN A 309 -6.69 32.66 7.12
C ASN A 309 -5.21 32.99 7.35
N SER A 310 -4.27 32.07 7.12
CA SER A 310 -2.83 32.32 7.33
C SER A 310 -2.20 33.25 6.30
N GLY A 311 -2.70 33.27 5.05
CA GLY A 311 -2.25 34.25 4.05
C GLY A 311 -2.65 35.67 4.44
N CYS A 312 -3.88 35.83 4.95
CA CYS A 312 -4.31 37.08 5.56
C CYS A 312 -3.40 37.46 6.73
N LEU A 313 -2.94 36.53 7.58
CA LEU A 313 -2.03 36.85 8.69
C LEU A 313 -0.66 37.39 8.22
N VAL A 314 -0.09 36.88 7.12
CA VAL A 314 1.14 37.44 6.52
C VAL A 314 0.89 38.88 6.08
N PHE A 315 -0.19 39.09 5.32
CA PHE A 315 -0.54 40.41 4.79
C PHE A 315 -0.86 41.40 5.90
N ILE A 316 -1.62 40.97 6.92
CA ILE A 316 -1.91 41.74 8.13
C ILE A 316 -0.61 42.09 8.85
N GLY A 317 0.34 41.16 8.99
CA GLY A 317 1.65 41.43 9.58
C GLY A 317 2.43 42.52 8.84
N PHE A 318 2.49 42.44 7.50
CA PHE A 318 3.10 43.50 6.68
C PHE A 318 2.33 44.82 6.74
N LEU A 319 0.99 44.78 6.81
CA LEU A 319 0.15 45.96 6.93
C LEU A 319 0.40 46.67 8.27
N PHE A 320 0.55 45.92 9.38
CA PHE A 320 0.93 46.49 10.68
C PHE A 320 2.34 47.09 10.69
N LEU A 321 3.30 46.46 10.00
CA LEU A 321 4.64 47.02 9.82
C LEU A 321 4.59 48.31 8.97
N GLY A 322 3.82 48.31 7.89
CA GLY A 322 3.62 49.50 7.04
C GLY A 322 2.93 50.64 7.77
N LEU A 323 1.79 50.38 8.42
CA LEU A 323 1.03 51.38 9.17
C LEU A 323 1.84 51.97 10.33
N SER A 324 2.66 51.16 11.00
CA SER A 324 3.52 51.68 12.06
C SER A 324 4.63 52.60 11.53
N SER A 325 5.21 52.29 10.37
CA SER A 325 6.16 53.19 9.71
C SER A 325 5.53 54.54 9.30
N VAL A 326 4.29 54.52 8.79
CA VAL A 326 3.54 55.72 8.45
C VAL A 326 3.22 56.54 9.70
N PHE A 327 2.74 55.89 10.77
CA PHE A 327 2.41 56.57 12.03
C PHE A 327 3.63 57.27 12.65
N VAL A 328 4.81 56.62 12.60
CA VAL A 328 6.08 57.23 13.04
C VAL A 328 6.46 58.41 12.17
N TYR A 329 6.33 58.28 10.86
CA TYR A 329 6.65 59.35 9.92
C TYR A 329 5.76 60.58 10.15
N THR A 330 4.45 60.39 10.32
CA THR A 330 3.52 61.48 10.61
C THR A 330 3.75 62.10 11.99
N ALA A 331 4.01 61.28 13.02
CA ALA A 331 4.30 61.77 14.36
C ALA A 331 5.60 62.58 14.41
N PHE A 332 6.61 62.19 13.62
CA PHE A 332 7.88 62.90 13.48
C PHE A 332 7.71 64.29 12.84
N ILE A 333 6.82 64.41 11.84
CA ILE A 333 6.55 65.70 11.17
C ILE A 333 5.80 66.68 12.09
N GLU A 334 4.89 66.20 12.95
CA GLU A 334 4.07 67.07 13.82
C GLU A 334 4.69 67.37 15.20
N SER A 335 5.69 66.60 15.65
CA SER A 335 6.23 66.78 17.00
C SER A 335 7.22 67.95 17.11
N GLY A 336 6.75 69.06 17.70
CA GLY A 336 7.59 70.04 18.41
C GLY A 336 8.25 69.46 19.69
N PRO A 337 8.86 70.29 20.55
CA PRO A 337 10.00 69.93 21.41
C PRO A 337 9.82 68.67 22.28
N THR A 338 10.80 67.75 22.12
CA THR A 338 11.29 66.60 22.92
C THR A 338 10.33 65.65 23.66
N SER A 339 9.21 66.09 24.25
CA SER A 339 8.38 65.21 25.10
C SER A 339 7.47 64.25 24.33
N LYS A 340 7.05 64.59 23.09
CA LYS A 340 6.22 63.71 22.25
C LYS A 340 7.01 62.59 21.54
N VAL A 341 8.33 62.74 21.44
CA VAL A 341 9.21 61.80 20.73
C VAL A 341 9.27 60.45 21.43
N VAL A 342 9.35 60.43 22.77
CA VAL A 342 9.46 59.18 23.55
C VAL A 342 8.21 58.32 23.40
N SER A 343 7.01 58.92 23.47
CA SER A 343 5.75 58.19 23.30
C SER A 343 5.61 57.57 21.91
N SER A 344 6.06 58.28 20.86
CA SER A 344 6.01 57.80 19.47
C SER A 344 6.97 56.63 19.23
N ILE A 345 8.15 56.67 19.86
CA ILE A 345 9.13 55.56 19.82
C ILE A 345 8.56 54.31 20.50
N ILE A 346 7.91 54.44 21.65
CA ILE A 346 7.32 53.28 22.36
C ILE A 346 6.24 52.61 21.49
N VAL A 347 5.34 53.41 20.89
CA VAL A 347 4.30 52.89 20.01
C VAL A 347 4.92 52.17 18.80
N MET A 348 5.93 52.75 18.16
CA MET A 348 6.66 52.12 17.06
C MET A 348 7.20 50.73 17.45
N LEU A 349 7.88 50.64 18.59
CA LEU A 349 8.50 49.39 19.03
C LEU A 349 7.46 48.31 19.28
N VAL A 350 6.31 48.66 19.85
CA VAL A 350 5.20 47.71 20.07
C VAL A 350 4.65 47.19 18.74
N PHE A 351 4.40 48.08 17.77
CA PHE A 351 3.88 47.66 16.47
C PHE A 351 4.92 46.87 15.66
N ALA A 352 6.20 47.26 15.70
CA ALA A 352 7.28 46.56 15.03
C ALA A 352 7.45 45.14 15.61
N ALA A 353 7.47 45.00 16.93
CA ALA A 353 7.52 43.70 17.60
C ALA A 353 6.29 42.83 17.26
N SER A 354 5.09 43.42 17.27
CA SER A 354 3.85 42.71 16.91
C SER A 354 3.87 42.23 15.45
N GLY A 355 4.28 43.11 14.53
CA GLY A 355 4.40 42.80 13.11
C GLY A 355 5.43 41.71 12.84
N LEU A 356 6.58 41.76 13.52
CA LEU A 356 7.63 40.76 13.42
C LEU A 356 7.16 39.40 13.98
N GLY A 357 6.45 39.39 15.11
CA GLY A 357 5.84 38.19 15.69
C GLY A 357 4.84 37.53 14.73
N MET A 358 3.95 38.32 14.13
CA MET A 358 2.99 37.84 13.13
C MET A 358 3.68 37.32 11.87
N PHE A 359 4.75 37.98 11.42
CA PHE A 359 5.56 37.51 10.29
C PHE A 359 6.20 36.16 10.57
N PHE A 360 6.86 35.98 11.73
CA PHE A 360 7.48 34.70 12.09
C PHE A 360 6.45 33.58 12.28
N LEU A 361 5.31 33.87 12.90
CA LEU A 361 4.21 32.91 13.02
C LEU A 361 3.72 32.48 11.64
N SER A 362 3.54 33.44 10.73
CA SER A 362 3.04 33.15 9.39
C SER A 362 4.07 32.42 8.53
N ALA A 363 5.36 32.79 8.63
CA ALA A 363 6.45 32.08 7.98
C ALA A 363 6.58 30.64 8.51
N HIS A 364 6.38 30.44 9.82
CA HIS A 364 6.35 29.12 10.43
C HIS A 364 5.19 28.29 9.88
N VAL A 365 3.97 28.84 9.85
CA VAL A 365 2.80 28.17 9.28
C VAL A 365 3.00 27.84 7.79
N PHE A 366 3.57 28.77 7.01
CA PHE A 366 3.87 28.56 5.60
C PHE A 366 4.90 27.44 5.37
N ARG A 367 5.99 27.41 6.16
CA ARG A 367 6.99 26.33 6.09
C ARG A 367 6.38 24.98 6.49
N THR A 368 5.60 24.94 7.56
CA THR A 368 4.90 23.74 8.00
C THR A 368 3.93 23.25 6.93
N ARG A 369 3.22 24.17 6.24
CA ARG A 369 2.37 23.86 5.09
C ARG A 369 3.17 23.26 3.93
N GLN A 370 4.27 23.88 3.52
CA GLN A 370 5.09 23.35 2.43
C GLN A 370 5.65 21.97 2.75
N ARG A 371 6.07 21.74 4.00
CA ARG A 371 6.51 20.43 4.48
C ARG A 371 5.40 19.40 4.43
N LEU A 372 4.20 19.74 4.91
CA LEU A 372 3.05 18.84 4.89
C LEU A 372 2.68 18.47 3.46
N LEU A 373 2.63 19.45 2.54
CA LEU A 373 2.35 19.19 1.13
C LEU A 373 3.44 18.34 0.48
N LYS A 374 4.72 18.61 0.77
CA LYS A 374 5.83 17.82 0.24
C LYS A 374 5.78 16.37 0.75
N ALA A 375 5.46 16.16 2.03
CA ALA A 375 5.25 14.84 2.61
C ALA A 375 4.01 14.13 2.02
N LEU A 376 2.90 14.82 1.77
CA LEU A 376 1.72 14.21 1.14
C LEU A 376 1.95 13.86 -0.34
N ARG A 377 2.74 14.68 -1.05
CA ARG A 377 3.08 14.50 -2.47
C ARG A 377 4.15 13.44 -2.72
N TYR A 378 5.21 13.49 -1.92
CA TYR A 378 6.47 12.77 -2.15
C TYR A 378 6.96 11.99 -0.92
N GLY A 379 6.25 12.08 0.20
CA GLY A 379 6.67 11.41 1.43
C GLY A 379 6.74 9.91 1.24
N ILE A 380 7.77 9.34 1.84
CA ILE A 380 7.96 7.90 1.94
C ILE A 380 7.10 7.44 3.12
N PRO A 381 6.17 6.50 2.93
CA PRO A 381 5.43 5.94 4.04
C PRO A 381 6.37 5.11 4.92
N ALA A 382 6.21 5.23 6.22
CA ALA A 382 6.91 4.44 7.22
C ALA A 382 5.98 4.12 8.39
N TYR A 383 6.39 3.14 9.18
CA TYR A 383 5.78 2.86 10.47
C TYR A 383 6.69 3.39 11.55
N ALA A 384 6.15 4.27 12.39
CA ALA A 384 6.89 4.90 13.46
C ALA A 384 6.33 4.45 14.80
N GLN A 385 7.22 4.01 15.68
CA GLN A 385 6.88 3.70 17.06
C GLN A 385 6.85 4.98 17.88
N VAL A 386 5.76 5.19 18.62
CA VAL A 386 5.65 6.26 19.59
C VAL A 386 6.62 5.99 20.73
N GLN A 387 7.57 6.89 20.93
CA GLN A 387 8.55 6.79 22.01
C GLN A 387 8.01 7.44 23.28
N THR A 388 7.44 8.64 23.14
CA THR A 388 6.87 9.38 24.25
C THR A 388 5.86 10.42 23.77
N ILE A 389 4.92 10.77 24.65
CA ILE A 389 4.00 11.89 24.46
C ILE A 389 4.70 13.13 25.04
N VAL A 390 5.19 14.02 24.17
CA VAL A 390 5.95 15.21 24.56
C VAL A 390 5.05 16.23 25.26
N SER A 391 3.83 16.37 24.76
CA SER A 391 2.79 17.20 25.38
C SER A 391 1.41 16.67 25.00
N SER A 392 0.44 16.91 25.87
CA SER A 392 -0.98 16.62 25.65
C SER A 392 -1.82 17.77 26.19
N MET A 393 -2.82 18.18 25.42
CA MET A 393 -3.79 19.21 25.79
C MET A 393 -5.19 18.76 25.35
N VAL A 394 -6.17 18.89 26.25
CA VAL A 394 -7.57 18.66 25.93
C VAL A 394 -8.19 20.00 25.55
N MET A 395 -8.69 20.13 24.33
CA MET A 395 -9.37 21.33 23.86
C MET A 395 -10.77 21.42 24.46
N LYS A 396 -11.33 22.63 24.58
CA LYS A 396 -12.70 22.84 25.06
C LYS A 396 -13.77 22.09 24.23
N SER A 397 -13.46 21.74 22.99
CA SER A 397 -14.30 20.95 22.10
C SER A 397 -14.34 19.44 22.45
N GLY A 398 -13.56 19.00 23.44
CA GLY A 398 -13.36 17.58 23.75
C GLY A 398 -12.31 16.90 22.84
N ALA A 399 -11.87 17.57 21.77
CA ALA A 399 -10.78 17.08 20.94
C ALA A 399 -9.47 17.10 21.74
N GLN A 400 -8.71 16.01 21.67
CA GLN A 400 -7.40 15.93 22.27
C GLN A 400 -6.35 16.36 21.24
N GLN A 401 -5.32 17.07 21.68
CA GLN A 401 -4.15 17.43 20.89
C GLN A 401 -2.90 16.95 21.62
N ALA A 402 -2.01 16.26 20.92
CA ALA A 402 -0.77 15.78 21.49
C ALA A 402 0.40 15.96 20.53
N VAL A 403 1.59 16.20 21.07
CA VAL A 403 2.84 16.14 20.30
C VAL A 403 3.51 14.82 20.59
N LEU A 404 3.59 13.95 19.58
CA LEU A 404 4.17 12.61 19.71
C LEU A 404 5.62 12.64 19.25
N ALA A 405 6.54 12.12 20.06
CA ALA A 405 7.89 11.82 19.63
C ALA A 405 7.91 10.42 19.02
N LEU A 406 8.29 10.35 17.76
CA LEU A 406 8.24 9.15 16.94
C LEU A 406 9.65 8.69 16.57
N GLN A 407 9.81 7.37 16.45
CA GLN A 407 11.03 6.74 15.94
C GLN A 407 10.67 5.74 14.84
N TRP A 408 11.32 5.82 13.69
CA TRP A 408 11.10 4.89 12.59
C TRP A 408 12.42 4.47 11.95
N ARG A 409 12.41 3.32 11.27
CA ARG A 409 13.57 2.82 10.55
C ARG A 409 13.45 3.17 9.07
N THR A 410 14.55 3.64 8.50
CA THR A 410 14.72 3.90 7.07
C THR A 410 15.86 3.04 6.53
N SER A 411 16.02 2.95 5.20
CA SER A 411 17.17 2.29 4.60
C SER A 411 18.51 2.91 5.01
N SER A 412 18.52 4.21 5.35
CA SER A 412 19.70 4.93 5.83
C SER A 412 19.91 4.84 7.35
N GLY A 413 19.16 4.00 8.07
CA GLY A 413 19.23 3.86 9.53
C GLY A 413 17.99 4.39 10.25
N MET A 414 18.10 4.50 11.58
CA MET A 414 17.00 4.88 12.44
C MET A 414 16.85 6.41 12.52
N ARG A 415 15.62 6.90 12.41
CA ARG A 415 15.27 8.33 12.44
C ARG A 415 14.29 8.62 13.57
N GLN A 416 14.29 9.87 14.01
CA GLN A 416 13.40 10.38 15.05
C GLN A 416 12.82 11.73 14.64
N GLY A 417 11.62 12.04 15.14
CA GLY A 417 10.93 13.27 14.82
C GLY A 417 9.68 13.46 15.66
N ARG A 418 8.97 14.56 15.42
CA ARG A 418 7.77 14.91 16.17
C ARG A 418 6.61 15.15 15.23
N VAL A 419 5.43 14.67 15.62
CA VAL A 419 4.20 14.92 14.87
C VAL A 419 3.10 15.39 15.81
N ASN A 420 2.26 16.28 15.29
CA ASN A 420 1.06 16.72 16.00
C ASN A 420 -0.05 15.72 15.71
N TRP A 421 -0.60 15.15 16.76
CA TRP A 421 -1.79 14.31 16.72
C TRP A 421 -2.99 15.15 17.17
N SER A 422 -4.12 15.00 16.48
CA SER A 422 -5.38 15.65 16.84
C SER A 422 -6.53 14.72 16.50
N GLY A 423 -7.40 14.46 17.46
CA GLY A 423 -8.55 13.57 17.26
C GLY A 423 -9.51 13.55 18.44
N ASN A 424 -10.63 12.84 18.28
CA ASN A 424 -11.63 12.64 19.33
C ASN A 424 -11.33 11.44 20.25
N THR A 425 -10.28 10.69 19.97
CA THR A 425 -9.83 9.53 20.77
C THR A 425 -8.68 9.93 21.71
N ASN A 426 -8.17 8.99 22.50
CA ASN A 426 -6.92 9.24 23.22
C ASN A 426 -5.73 9.19 22.24
N PRO A 427 -4.67 9.99 22.45
CA PRO A 427 -3.46 9.88 21.67
C PRO A 427 -2.84 8.47 21.84
N PRO A 428 -2.20 7.94 20.80
CA PRO A 428 -1.45 6.69 20.90
C PRO A 428 -0.35 6.81 21.96
N GLY A 429 -0.21 5.77 22.78
CA GLY A 429 0.73 5.68 23.89
C GLY A 429 2.12 5.22 23.46
N PRO A 430 3.14 5.32 24.34
CA PRO A 430 4.47 4.77 24.09
C PRO A 430 4.40 3.28 23.73
N GLY A 431 5.09 2.91 22.65
CA GLY A 431 5.10 1.55 22.10
C GLY A 431 4.15 1.36 20.92
N ASP A 432 3.11 2.18 20.79
CA ASP A 432 2.16 2.11 19.68
C ASP A 432 2.85 2.43 18.34
N VAL A 433 2.37 1.82 17.26
CA VAL A 433 2.92 1.99 15.92
C VAL A 433 1.95 2.79 15.06
N LEU A 434 2.44 3.88 14.48
CA LEU A 434 1.67 4.78 13.63
C LEU A 434 2.16 4.73 12.19
N ALA A 435 1.22 4.76 11.25
CA ALA A 435 1.53 5.05 9.86
C ALA A 435 1.87 6.54 9.70
N ILE A 436 3.02 6.83 9.11
CA ILE A 436 3.47 8.18 8.81
C ILE A 436 3.91 8.28 7.35
N CYS A 437 3.81 9.47 6.79
CA CYS A 437 4.56 9.87 5.60
C CYS A 437 5.66 10.84 6.01
N TYR A 438 6.91 10.54 5.67
CA TYR A 438 8.04 11.43 5.93
C TYR A 438 8.74 11.87 4.65
N ASP A 439 9.19 13.12 4.62
CA ASP A 439 10.09 13.61 3.59
C ASP A 439 11.53 13.09 3.87
N PRO A 440 12.16 12.31 2.97
CA PRO A 440 13.53 11.84 3.17
C PRO A 440 14.55 12.98 3.31
N GLU A 441 14.28 14.13 2.69
CA GLU A 441 15.14 15.33 2.72
C GLU A 441 14.87 16.24 3.92
N ASP A 442 13.70 16.12 4.56
CA ASP A 442 13.35 16.90 5.75
C ASP A 442 12.90 15.98 6.89
N PRO A 443 13.78 15.66 7.87
CA PRO A 443 13.42 14.79 9.00
C PRO A 443 12.33 15.39 9.90
N LYS A 444 11.98 16.67 9.74
CA LYS A 444 10.84 17.31 10.42
C LYS A 444 9.55 17.29 9.59
N GLY A 445 9.63 16.92 8.30
CA GLY A 445 8.50 16.80 7.39
C GLY A 445 7.77 15.48 7.56
N ILE A 446 7.29 15.19 8.78
CA ILE A 446 6.52 13.99 9.09
C ILE A 446 5.05 14.38 9.23
N VAL A 447 4.19 13.62 8.60
CA VAL A 447 2.74 13.76 8.68
C VAL A 447 2.17 12.40 9.05
N LEU A 448 1.20 12.38 9.98
CA LEU A 448 0.41 11.17 10.22
C LEU A 448 -0.32 10.83 8.92
N ASP A 449 -0.27 9.57 8.52
CA ASP A 449 -1.15 9.11 7.45
C ASP A 449 -2.60 9.33 7.94
N PRO A 450 -3.47 10.05 7.19
CA PRO A 450 -4.84 10.33 7.63
C PRO A 450 -5.74 9.09 7.66
N ASP A 451 -5.28 7.97 7.12
CA ASP A 451 -5.92 6.65 7.12
C ASP A 451 -5.38 5.78 8.26
#